data_AF-G0R4Q4-F1
#
_entry.id   AF-G0R4Q4-F1
#
_cell.length_a   1.000
_cell.length_b   1.000
_cell.length_c   1.000
_cell.angle_alpha   90.00
_cell.angle_beta   90.00
_cell.angle_gamma   90.00
#
_symmetry.space_group_name_H-M   'P 1'
#
loop_
_entity.id
_entity.type
_entity.pdbx_description
1 polymer ?
#
loop_
_entity_poly.entity_id
_entity_poly.type
_entity_poly.pdbx_seq_one_letter_code
_entity_poly.pdbx_strand_id
1 'polypeptide(L)'
;MDIKQTPSQKLECLLECTKTMTEILKLSSNNDEAASADVTLPNLIYILIKSKPKRIFIKVFKNQNKMLSEQGYCFVQIQGALKFLENLNWNELNQYIYLI
;
A
#
# COMPACT_ATOMS: atom_id res chain seq x y z
N MET A 1 10.31 -7.37 0.16
CA MET A 1 10.58 -6.08 -0.52
C MET A 1 12.07 -5.75 -0.65
N ASP A 2 12.88 -5.87 0.41
CA ASP A 2 14.30 -5.44 0.39
C ASP A 2 15.23 -6.30 -0.49
N ILE A 3 14.84 -7.53 -0.83
CA ILE A 3 15.59 -8.43 -1.73
C ILE A 3 15.43 -8.02 -3.21
N LYS A 4 14.43 -7.20 -3.54
CA LYS A 4 14.13 -6.78 -4.92
C LYS A 4 15.04 -5.60 -5.31
N GLN A 5 15.76 -5.74 -6.42
CA GLN A 5 16.80 -4.77 -6.82
C GLN A 5 16.26 -3.67 -7.75
N THR A 6 15.24 -3.95 -8.56
CA THR A 6 14.69 -2.96 -9.50
C THR A 6 13.40 -2.32 -8.98
N PRO A 7 13.11 -1.06 -9.36
CA PRO A 7 11.84 -0.40 -9.00
C PRO A 7 10.61 -1.20 -9.44
N SER A 8 10.66 -1.83 -10.62
CA SER A 8 9.56 -2.65 -11.14
C SER A 8 9.29 -3.88 -10.26
N GLN A 9 10.35 -4.57 -9.80
CA GLN A 9 10.21 -5.73 -8.91
C GLN A 9 9.68 -5.33 -7.52
N LYS A 10 10.06 -4.15 -7.03
CA LYS A 10 9.52 -3.61 -5.77
C LYS A 10 8.04 -3.28 -5.91
N LEU A 11 7.64 -2.70 -7.04
CA LEU A 11 6.25 -2.40 -7.35
C LEU A 11 5.41 -3.67 -7.50
N GLU A 12 5.92 -4.70 -8.17
CA GLU A 12 5.24 -5.99 -8.29
C GLU A 12 4.98 -6.63 -6.92
N CYS A 13 5.97 -6.59 -6.03
CA CYS A 13 5.83 -7.03 -4.64
C CYS A 13 4.76 -6.24 -3.87
N LEU A 14 4.62 -4.94 -4.13
CA LEU A 14 3.55 -4.13 -3.54
C LEU A 14 2.19 -4.48 -4.13
N LEU A 15 2.09 -4.64 -5.44
CA LEU A 15 0.85 -5.03 -6.11
C LEU A 15 0.34 -6.37 -5.60
N GLU A 16 1.23 -7.35 -5.45
CA GLU A 16 0.93 -8.64 -4.87
C GLU A 16 0.48 -8.52 -3.40
N CYS A 17 1.15 -7.69 -2.60
CA CYS A 17 0.72 -7.38 -1.23
C CYS A 17 -0.69 -6.78 -1.18
N THR A 18 -1.02 -5.81 -2.03
CA THR A 18 -2.38 -5.24 -2.11
C THR A 18 -3.42 -6.28 -2.52
N LYS A 19 -3.09 -7.20 -3.43
CA LYS A 19 -4.00 -8.28 -3.83
C LYS A 19 -4.31 -9.21 -2.67
N THR A 20 -3.27 -9.74 -2.01
CA THR A 20 -3.44 -10.62 -0.84
C THR A 20 -4.19 -9.91 0.29
N MET A 21 -3.89 -8.63 0.54
CA MET A 21 -4.63 -7.84 1.53
C MET A 21 -6.11 -7.73 1.17
N THR A 22 -6.44 -7.44 -0.09
CA THR A 22 -7.83 -7.30 -0.56
C THR A 22 -8.58 -8.63 -0.49
N GLU A 23 -7.92 -9.76 -0.77
CA GLU A 23 -8.48 -11.10 -0.61
C GLU A 23 -8.78 -11.41 0.86
N ILE A 24 -7.87 -11.09 1.78
CA ILE A 24 -8.08 -11.27 3.23
C ILE A 24 -9.25 -10.39 3.72
N LEU A 25 -9.33 -9.14 3.25
CA LEU A 25 -10.42 -8.24 3.60
C LEU A 25 -11.77 -8.77 3.12
N LYS A 26 -11.85 -9.32 1.90
CA LYS A 26 -13.05 -9.97 1.38
C LYS A 26 -13.49 -11.15 2.23
N LEU A 27 -12.55 -12.01 2.64
CA LEU A 27 -12.83 -13.14 3.53
C LEU A 27 -13.30 -12.70 4.93
N SER A 28 -12.89 -11.50 5.37
CA SER A 28 -13.25 -10.96 6.68
C SER A 28 -14.58 -10.18 6.65
N SER A 29 -15.04 -9.76 5.47
CA SER A 29 -16.32 -9.09 5.27
C SER A 29 -17.41 -10.09 4.91
N ASN A 30 -18.47 -10.17 5.71
CA ASN A 30 -19.58 -11.11 5.49
C ASN A 30 -20.40 -10.87 4.19
N ASN A 31 -20.10 -9.82 3.42
CA ASN A 31 -20.95 -9.33 2.32
C ASN A 31 -20.34 -9.42 0.92
N ASP A 32 -19.18 -10.06 0.71
CA ASP A 32 -18.48 -10.09 -0.60
C ASP A 32 -18.24 -8.69 -1.22
N GLU A 33 -18.32 -7.63 -0.40
CA GLU A 33 -18.16 -6.26 -0.86
C GLU A 33 -16.72 -6.05 -1.32
N ALA A 34 -16.56 -5.49 -2.53
CA ALA A 34 -15.25 -5.06 -3.00
C ALA A 34 -14.67 -4.06 -1.99
N ALA A 35 -13.43 -4.29 -1.54
CA ALA A 35 -12.80 -3.43 -0.56
C ALA A 35 -12.78 -1.97 -1.06
N SER A 36 -13.58 -1.11 -0.43
CA SER A 36 -13.63 0.31 -0.74
C SER A 36 -12.25 0.96 -0.54
N ALA A 37 -12.03 2.11 -1.16
CA ALA A 37 -10.83 2.92 -0.97
C ALA A 37 -10.61 3.25 0.52
N ASP A 38 -11.69 3.54 1.23
CA ASP A 38 -11.68 3.90 2.65
C ASP A 38 -11.25 2.75 3.56
N VAL A 39 -11.40 1.50 3.11
CA VAL A 39 -10.91 0.31 3.81
C VAL A 39 -9.50 -0.04 3.36
N THR A 40 -9.24 0.04 2.05
CA THR A 40 -7.98 -0.43 1.44
C THR A 40 -6.81 0.47 1.82
N LEU A 41 -6.96 1.79 1.74
CA LEU A 41 -5.84 2.73 1.90
C LEU A 41 -5.28 2.75 3.34
N PRO A 42 -6.10 2.82 4.41
CA PRO A 42 -5.57 2.79 5.78
C PRO A 42 -4.88 1.47 6.12
N ASN A 43 -5.41 0.33 5.65
CA ASN A 43 -4.80 -0.98 5.85
C ASN A 43 -3.44 -1.08 5.15
N LEU A 44 -3.34 -0.55 3.92
CA LEU A 44 -2.07 -0.50 3.18
C LEU A 44 -1.02 0.36 3.88
N ILE A 45 -1.41 1.54 4.38
CA ILE A 45 -0.53 2.42 5.17
C ILE A 45 -0.03 1.68 6.42
N TYR A 46 -0.92 1.01 7.15
CA TYR A 46 -0.58 0.26 8.35
C TYR A 46 0.43 -0.87 8.07
N ILE A 47 0.22 -1.67 7.02
CA ILE A 47 1.15 -2.72 6.60
C ILE A 47 2.52 -2.15 6.25
N LEU A 48 2.57 -1.02 5.52
CA LEU A 48 3.83 -0.36 5.16
C LEU A 48 4.59 0.16 6.38
N ILE A 49 3.89 0.73 7.37
CA ILE A 49 4.49 1.17 8.63
C ILE A 49 5.05 -0.03 9.40
N LYS A 50 4.25 -1.10 9.58
CA LYS A 50 4.67 -2.29 10.34
C LYS A 50 5.80 -3.05 9.66
N SER A 51 5.85 -3.08 8.33
CA SER A 51 6.89 -3.76 7.58
C SER A 51 8.25 -3.05 7.60
N LYS A 52 8.31 -1.79 8.06
CA LYS A 52 9.54 -0.96 8.17
C LYS A 52 10.49 -1.09 6.95
N PRO A 53 9.98 -1.00 5.70
CA PRO A 53 10.80 -1.22 4.52
C PRO A 53 11.93 -0.17 4.46
N LYS A 54 13.19 -0.62 4.50
CA LYS A 54 14.35 0.26 4.66
C LYS A 54 14.59 1.19 3.47
N ARG A 55 13.97 0.91 2.30
CA ARG A 55 14.15 1.67 1.05
C ARG A 55 12.89 1.67 0.18
N ILE A 56 11.88 2.46 0.56
CA ILE A 56 10.71 2.75 -0.29
C ILE A 56 11.03 3.85 -1.31
N PHE A 57 12.07 3.67 -2.12
CA PHE A 57 12.30 4.56 -3.27
C PHE A 57 11.71 3.92 -4.51
N ILE A 58 10.41 4.15 -4.74
CA ILE A 58 9.78 3.89 -6.02
C ILE A 58 9.61 5.25 -6.68
N LYS A 59 10.65 5.73 -7.38
CA LYS A 59 10.51 6.90 -8.25
C LYS A 59 9.57 6.52 -9.40
N VAL A 60 8.32 6.95 -9.25
CA VAL A 60 7.27 7.18 -10.25
C VAL A 60 7.35 6.31 -11.50
N PHE A 61 6.57 5.23 -11.54
CA PHE A 61 6.28 4.53 -12.78
C PHE A 61 5.20 5.29 -13.55
N LYS A 62 5.58 5.95 -14.65
CA LYS A 62 4.67 6.66 -15.57
C LYS A 62 4.13 5.72 -16.65
N ASN A 63 3.30 4.73 -16.29
CA ASN A 63 2.55 4.00 -17.31
C ASN A 63 1.06 4.23 -17.13
N GLN A 64 0.61 5.41 -17.59
CA GLN A 64 -0.75 5.92 -17.46
C GLN A 64 -1.79 5.04 -18.18
N ASN A 65 -1.36 4.24 -19.16
CA ASN A 65 -2.25 3.41 -19.99
C ASN A 65 -2.92 2.24 -19.25
N LYS A 66 -2.55 1.96 -17.98
CA LYS A 66 -3.17 0.92 -17.16
C LYS A 66 -4.05 1.45 -16.02
N MET A 67 -4.26 2.76 -15.91
CA MET A 67 -5.01 3.38 -14.80
C MET A 67 -6.46 2.91 -14.65
N LEU A 68 -7.10 2.44 -15.72
CA LEU A 68 -8.49 1.95 -15.71
C LEU A 68 -8.64 0.46 -15.33
N SER A 69 -7.54 -0.22 -15.04
CA SER A 69 -7.55 -1.63 -14.61
C SER A 69 -7.50 -1.76 -13.08
N GLU A 70 -7.82 -2.93 -12.54
CA GLU A 70 -7.61 -3.26 -11.12
C GLU A 70 -6.17 -2.97 -10.66
N GLN A 71 -5.19 -3.16 -11.56
CA GLN A 71 -3.79 -2.82 -11.33
C GLN A 71 -3.59 -1.30 -11.20
N GLY A 72 -4.34 -0.50 -11.97
CA GLY A 72 -4.36 0.95 -11.89
C GLY A 72 -4.96 1.46 -10.58
N TYR A 73 -6.04 0.84 -10.12
CA TYR A 73 -6.65 1.15 -8.82
C TYR A 73 -5.68 0.86 -7.66
N CYS A 74 -5.08 -0.33 -7.63
CA CYS A 74 -4.05 -0.66 -6.63
C CYS A 74 -2.89 0.32 -6.67
N PHE A 75 -2.48 0.76 -7.86
CA PHE A 75 -1.39 1.71 -8.03
C PHE A 75 -1.71 3.09 -7.46
N VAL A 76 -2.93 3.60 -7.64
CA VAL A 76 -3.37 4.87 -7.02
C VAL A 76 -3.33 4.76 -5.49
N GLN A 77 -3.80 3.63 -4.93
CA GLN A 77 -3.76 3.42 -3.49
C GLN A 77 -2.34 3.33 -2.94
N ILE A 78 -1.45 2.63 -3.65
CA ILE A 78 -0.02 2.58 -3.31
C ILE A 78 0.58 3.98 -3.34
N GLN A 79 0.34 4.77 -4.38
CA GLN A 79 0.86 6.15 -4.43
C GLN A 79 0.33 7.02 -3.29
N GLY A 80 -0.97 6.91 -2.96
CA GLY A 80 -1.56 7.62 -1.84
C GLY A 80 -0.89 7.25 -0.52
N ALA A 81 -0.69 5.96 -0.27
CA ALA A 81 -0.03 5.46 0.94
C ALA A 81 1.43 5.93 1.02
N LEU A 82 2.18 5.84 -0.08
CA LEU A 82 3.57 6.31 -0.13
C LEU A 82 3.64 7.82 0.13
N LYS A 83 2.75 8.60 -0.49
CA LYS A 83 2.74 10.05 -0.33
C LYS A 83 2.38 10.46 1.10
N PHE A 84 1.48 9.72 1.73
CA PHE A 84 1.16 9.89 3.15
C PHE A 84 2.40 9.64 4.01
N LEU A 85 3.13 8.55 3.80
CA LEU A 85 4.35 8.22 4.55
C LEU A 85 5.51 9.20 4.32
N GLU A 86 5.64 9.76 3.11
CA GLU A 86 6.63 10.81 2.80
C GLU A 86 6.38 12.09 3.61
N ASN A 87 5.10 12.46 3.79
CA ASN A 87 4.69 13.67 4.49
C ASN A 87 4.42 13.43 5.98
N LEU A 88 4.60 12.20 6.46
CA LEU A 88 4.27 11.83 7.81
C LEU A 88 5.28 12.37 8.80
N ASN A 89 4.81 13.12 9.79
CA ASN A 89 5.63 13.49 10.94
C ASN A 89 5.75 12.29 11.89
N TRP A 90 6.85 11.55 11.78
CA TRP A 90 7.11 10.34 12.57
C TRP A 90 7.10 10.58 14.08
N ASN A 91 7.38 11.81 14.53
CA ASN A 91 7.35 12.17 15.96
C ASN A 91 5.92 12.14 16.52
N GLU A 92 4.92 12.59 15.74
CA GLU A 92 3.52 12.56 16.14
C GLU A 92 2.97 11.13 16.09
N LEU A 93 3.36 10.36 15.08
CA LEU A 93 2.84 9.00 14.88
C LEU A 93 3.38 7.99 15.91
N ASN A 94 4.62 8.13 16.37
CA ASN A 94 5.16 7.28 17.44
C ASN A 94 4.30 7.34 18.72
N GLN A 95 3.69 8.48 19.01
CA GLN A 95 2.83 8.63 20.19
C GLN A 95 1.57 7.73 20.13
N TYR A 96 1.10 7.38 18.93
CA TYR A 96 -0.10 6.57 18.72
C TYR A 96 0.20 5.07 18.50
N ILE A 97 1.37 4.72 17.98
CA ILE A 97 1.74 3.31 17.73
C ILE A 97 1.93 2.52 19.04
N TYR A 98 2.39 3.15 20.13
CA TYR A 98 2.59 2.48 21.42
C TYR A 98 1.31 2.29 22.24
N LEU A 99 0.16 2.77 21.74
CA LEU A 99 -1.14 2.66 22.41
C LEU A 99 -2.02 1.51 21.88
N ILE A 100 -1.47 0.67 20.99
CA ILE A 100 -2.11 -0.54 20.44
C ILE A 100 -1.14 -1.72 20.60
#